data_AF-A0ABD5WLY2-F1
#
_entry.id   AF-A0ABD5WLY2-F1
#
_cell.length_a   1.000
_cell.length_b   1.000
_cell.length_c   1.000
_cell.angle_alpha   90.00
_cell.angle_beta   90.00
_cell.angle_gamma   90.00
#
_symmetry.space_group_name_H-M   'P 1'
#
loop_
_entity.id
_entity.type
_entity.pdbx_description
1 polymer ?
#
loop_
_entity_poly.entity_id
_entity_poly.type
_entity_poly.pdbx_seq_one_letter_code
_entity_poly.pdbx_strand_id
1 'polypeptide(L)' 'MRQFEGIETARGLGYYDVPREAELSEVAAELDCTESTASALLRKAERAPVDAALVR' A
#
# COMPACT_ATOMS: atom_id res chain seq x y z
N MET A 1 -4.47 11.00 8.59
CA MET A 1 -3.60 9.80 8.77
C MET A 1 -3.46 9.10 7.42
N ARG A 2 -2.45 9.44 6.61
CA ARG A 2 -2.36 9.04 5.18
C ARG A 2 -1.94 7.58 4.92
N GLN A 3 -1.51 6.85 5.96
CA GLN A 3 -1.01 5.47 5.84
C GLN A 3 -2.14 4.45 5.61
N PHE A 4 -3.23 4.56 6.36
CA PHE A 4 -4.40 3.69 6.18
C PHE A 4 -5.08 3.94 4.84
N GLU A 5 -5.23 5.21 4.47
CA GLU A 5 -5.72 5.63 3.16
C GLU A 5 -4.90 5.04 2.01
N GLY A 6 -3.57 4.96 2.16
CA GLY A 6 -2.70 4.31 1.17
C GLY A 6 -2.98 2.81 1.01
N ILE A 7 -3.14 2.09 2.12
CA ILE A 7 -3.47 0.65 2.10
C ILE A 7 -4.88 0.40 1.55
N GLU A 8 -5.85 1.23 1.92
CA GLU A 8 -7.23 1.15 1.43
C GLU A 8 -7.29 1.38 -0.08
N THR A 9 -6.56 2.39 -0.57
CA THR A 9 -6.45 2.69 -2.00
C THR A 9 -5.79 1.54 -2.76
N ALA A 10 -4.63 1.08 -2.29
CA ALA A 10 -3.93 -0.05 -2.90
C ALA A 10 -4.78 -1.32 -2.93
N ARG A 11 -5.50 -1.62 -1.84
CA ARG A 11 -6.44 -2.75 -1.79
C ARG A 11 -7.63 -2.56 -2.71
N GLY A 12 -8.21 -1.36 -2.76
CA GLY A 12 -9.36 -1.05 -3.63
C GLY A 12 -9.05 -1.16 -5.11
N LEU A 13 -7.80 -0.89 -5.49
CA LEU A 13 -7.29 -1.05 -6.85
C LEU A 13 -6.85 -2.49 -7.18
N GLY A 14 -6.81 -3.40 -6.19
CA GLY A 14 -6.34 -4.77 -6.40
C GLY A 14 -4.81 -4.90 -6.52
N TYR A 15 -4.05 -3.96 -5.93
CA TYR A 15 -2.59 -4.02 -5.86
C TYR A 15 -2.06 -5.26 -5.11
N TYR A 16 -2.85 -5.76 -4.17
CA TYR A 16 -2.55 -6.95 -3.36
C TYR A 16 -3.21 -8.23 -3.88
N ASP A 17 -3.97 -8.16 -4.98
CA ASP A 17 -4.67 -9.32 -5.52
C ASP A 17 -3.73 -10.26 -6.27
N VAL A 18 -4.18 -11.51 -6.45
CA VAL A 18 -3.43 -12.55 -7.17
C VAL A 18 -4.36 -13.21 -8.19
N PRO A 19 -4.18 -12.94 -9.51
CA PRO A 19 -3.19 -12.03 -10.12
C PRO A 19 -3.44 -10.56 -9.74
N ARG A 20 -2.37 -9.75 -9.76
CA ARG A 20 -2.45 -8.32 -9.44
C ARG A 20 -3.28 -7.58 -10.49
N GLU A 21 -4.22 -6.76 -10.03
CA GLU A 21 -5.10 -5.98 -10.90
C GLU A 21 -4.66 -4.52 -11.07
N ALA A 22 -3.79 -4.01 -10.19
CA ALA A 22 -3.21 -2.67 -10.32
C ALA A 22 -1.73 -2.59 -9.92
N GLU A 23 -1.00 -1.70 -10.58
CA GLU A 23 0.39 -1.40 -10.31
C GLU A 23 0.59 -0.28 -9.29
N LEU A 24 1.81 -0.17 -8.76
CA LEU A 24 2.16 0.89 -7.79
C LEU A 24 1.98 2.31 -8.37
N SER A 25 2.15 2.47 -9.69
CA SER A 25 1.94 3.72 -10.40
C SER A 25 0.49 4.21 -10.35
N GLU A 26 -0.47 3.28 -10.43
CA GLU A 26 -1.90 3.57 -10.33
C GLU A 26 -2.29 3.97 -8.90
N VAL A 27 -1.72 3.29 -7.90
CA VAL A 27 -1.86 3.67 -6.49
C VAL A 27 -1.27 5.07 -6.24
N ALA A 28 -0.12 5.38 -6.84
CA ALA A 28 0.52 6.68 -6.69
C ALA A 28 -0.31 7.81 -7.33
N ALA A 29 -0.89 7.54 -8.49
CA ALA A 29 -1.80 8.45 -9.18
C ALA A 29 -3.06 8.73 -8.36
N GLU A 30 -3.69 7.71 -7.80
CA GLU A 30 -4.90 7.85 -6.97
C GLU A 30 -4.61 8.61 -5.66
N LEU A 31 -3.42 8.44 -5.09
CA LEU A 31 -2.99 9.14 -3.87
C LEU A 31 -2.41 10.54 -4.13
N ASP A 32 -2.38 11.01 -5.38
CA ASP A 32 -1.74 12.25 -5.82
C ASP A 32 -0.32 12.40 -5.24
N CYS A 33 0.52 11.38 -5.50
CA CYS A 33 1.90 11.36 -5.06
C CYS A 33 2.83 10.63 -6.03
N THR A 34 4.12 10.65 -5.75
CA THR A 34 5.10 9.87 -6.52
C THR A 34 5.06 8.40 -6.10
N GLU A 35 5.42 7.48 -7.00
CA GLU A 35 5.58 6.05 -6.69
C GLU A 35 6.50 5.80 -5.49
N SER A 36 7.57 6.58 -5.36
CA SER A 36 8.47 6.50 -4.20
C SER A 36 7.78 6.85 -2.87
N THR A 37 6.86 7.83 -2.90
CA THR A 37 6.07 8.23 -1.74
C THR A 37 5.01 7.18 -1.43
N ALA A 38 4.30 6.69 -2.45
CA ALA A 38 3.34 5.59 -2.31
C ALA A 38 4.02 4.36 -1.70
N SER A 39 5.16 3.92 -2.23
CA SER A 39 5.93 2.79 -1.69
C SER A 39 6.31 3.00 -0.23
N ALA A 40 6.79 4.19 0.13
CA ALA A 40 7.16 4.50 1.51
C ALA A 40 5.95 4.49 2.46
N LEU A 41 4.79 4.99 2.01
CA LEU A 41 3.54 4.97 2.77
C LEU A 41 3.06 3.54 3.01
N LEU A 42 3.02 2.70 1.97
CA LEU A 42 2.61 1.29 2.06
C LEU A 42 3.55 0.53 3.01
N ARG A 43 4.87 0.60 2.80
CA ARG A 43 5.85 -0.06 3.68
C ARG A 43 5.73 0.36 5.14
N LYS A 44 5.45 1.65 5.39
CA LYS A 44 5.28 2.16 6.75
C LYS A 44 4.00 1.62 7.39
N ALA A 45 2.91 1.53 6.64
CA ALA A 45 1.63 1.00 7.09
C ALA A 45 1.69 -0.53 7.31
N GLU A 46 2.41 -1.26 6.45
CA GLU A 46 2.61 -2.71 6.53
C GLU A 46 3.55 -3.15 7.66
N ARG A 47 4.43 -2.25 8.13
CA ARG A 47 5.42 -2.60 9.16
C ARG A 47 4.80 -3.16 10.44
N ALA A 48 3.78 -2.51 10.98
CA ALA A 48 3.14 -2.94 12.22
C ALA A 48 2.47 -4.33 12.11
N PRO A 49 1.63 -4.63 11.10
CA PRO A 49 1.05 -5.96 10.94
C PRO A 49 2.10 -7.02 10.58
N VAL A 50 3.14 -6.69 9.82
CA VAL A 50 4.25 -7.62 9.54
C VAL A 50 4.99 -7.97 10.84
N ASP A 51 5.38 -6.96 11.63
CA ASP A 51 6.06 -7.18 12.91
C ASP A 51 5.18 -8.04 13.85
N ALA A 52 3.87 -7.75 13.93
CA ALA A 52 2.93 -8.55 14.70
C ALA A 52 2.78 -10.00 14.19
N ALA A 53 2.86 -10.22 12.87
CA ALA A 53 2.78 -11.55 12.28
C ALA A 53 4.06 -12.38 12.46
N LEU A 54 5.20 -11.74 12.73
CA LEU A 54 6.50 -12.38 12.96
C LEU A 54 6.72 -12.79 14.43
N VAL A 55 6.02 -12.20 15.39
CA VAL A 55 6.11 -12.54 16.83
C VAL A 55 5.21 -13.74 17.19
N ARG A 56 5.08 -14.69 16.27
CA ARG A 56 4.35 -15.95 16.52
C ARG A 56 5.12 -16.89 17.44
#